data_AF-A0AA45V900-F1
#
_entry.id   AF-A0AA45V900-F1
#
_cell.length_a   1.000
_cell.length_b   1.000
_cell.length_c   1.000
_cell.angle_alpha   90.00
_cell.angle_beta   90.00
_cell.angle_gamma   90.00
#
_symmetry.space_group_name_H-M   'P 1'
#
loop_
_entity.id
_entity.type
_entity.pdbx_description
1 polymer ?
#
loop_
_entity_poly.entity_id
_entity_poly.type
_entity_poly.pdbx_seq_one_letter_code
_entity_poly.pdbx_strand_id
1 'polypeptide(L)'
;MSEHNPYLLSDPRLLEANRTAVAYQLGHGTPPGWLLAPGTGPLPIPEPMAVRPDSPRTMELLALPFAWLPDEIWARYPHETDPGYATRVTVALDAMGLLADTGDGVWYASVEDAPSDADAAARTLAALDGDADDAGTMLVVERMRARMLKAWPGGYPAGEQIGFARRTAGLALTANLALAGMRALDMDAHGDREGATGVIRAAMRVWPGLFPDRPDRDALAAWVSDLHGDAVAAMRLLNRMGLASDGDMEALR
;
A
#
# COMPACT_ATOMS: atom_id res chain seq x y z
N MET A 1 -16.85 1.13 -3.45
CA MET A 1 -15.92 1.99 -4.22
C MET A 1 -14.53 1.42 -4.02
N SER A 2 -13.60 1.63 -4.95
CA SER A 2 -12.30 0.93 -5.09
C SER A 2 -11.33 0.94 -3.88
N GLU A 3 -11.71 1.51 -2.75
CA GLU A 3 -10.91 1.68 -1.53
C GLU A 3 -10.68 0.35 -0.77
N HIS A 4 -11.40 -0.72 -1.15
CA HIS A 4 -11.22 -2.09 -0.66
C HIS A 4 -10.18 -2.89 -1.47
N ASN A 5 -9.63 -2.30 -2.53
CA ASN A 5 -8.60 -2.91 -3.35
C ASN A 5 -7.23 -2.28 -3.03
N PRO A 6 -6.20 -3.07 -2.65
CA PRO A 6 -4.90 -2.53 -2.23
C PRO A 6 -4.09 -1.88 -3.36
N TYR A 7 -4.54 -1.99 -4.61
CA TYR A 7 -3.89 -1.40 -5.79
C TYR A 7 -4.65 -0.19 -6.34
N LEU A 8 -5.83 0.13 -5.79
CA LEU A 8 -6.69 1.18 -6.31
C LEU A 8 -6.93 2.30 -5.30
N LEU A 9 -6.83 3.54 -5.77
CA LEU A 9 -6.94 4.74 -4.96
C LEU A 9 -7.75 5.81 -5.70
N SER A 10 -9.08 5.73 -5.59
CA SER A 10 -9.99 6.76 -6.11
C SER A 10 -9.98 8.05 -5.30
N ASP A 11 -9.60 7.99 -4.01
CA ASP A 11 -9.55 9.15 -3.14
C ASP A 11 -8.15 9.38 -2.57
N PRO A 12 -7.33 10.23 -3.19
CA PRO A 12 -5.94 10.47 -2.77
C PRO A 12 -5.82 11.10 -1.39
N ARG A 13 -6.91 11.62 -0.81
CA ARG A 13 -6.91 12.16 0.56
C ARG A 13 -6.65 11.06 1.59
N LEU A 14 -7.09 9.83 1.31
CA LEU A 14 -6.88 8.69 2.20
C LEU A 14 -5.40 8.36 2.38
N LEU A 15 -4.58 8.64 1.37
CA LEU A 15 -3.18 8.25 1.40
C LEU A 15 -2.39 8.92 2.53
N GLU A 16 -2.59 10.23 2.73
CA GLU A 16 -1.92 10.97 3.81
C GLU A 16 -2.51 10.61 5.19
N ALA A 17 -3.83 10.36 5.26
CA ALA A 17 -4.48 9.92 6.49
C ALA A 17 -3.94 8.54 6.93
N ASN A 18 -3.87 7.60 6.01
CA ASN A 18 -3.33 6.26 6.23
C ASN A 18 -1.85 6.34 6.61
N ARG A 19 -1.07 7.17 5.91
CA ARG A 19 0.35 7.38 6.21
C ARG A 19 0.56 7.94 7.62
N THR A 20 -0.29 8.86 8.04
CA THR A 20 -0.30 9.41 9.40
C THR A 20 -0.65 8.35 10.44
N ALA A 21 -1.68 7.54 10.18
CA ALA A 21 -2.07 6.45 11.07
C ALA A 21 -0.95 5.44 11.28
N VAL A 22 -0.28 5.02 10.19
CA VAL A 22 0.88 4.11 10.29
C VAL A 22 2.07 4.77 10.98
N ALA A 23 2.34 6.05 10.73
CA ALA A 23 3.40 6.76 11.44
C ALA A 23 3.20 6.72 12.97
N TYR A 24 1.98 6.95 13.44
CA TYR A 24 1.65 6.84 14.87
C TYR A 24 1.81 5.41 15.39
N GLN A 25 1.38 4.40 14.64
CA GLN A 25 1.61 2.99 14.99
C GLN A 25 3.10 2.66 15.10
N LEU A 26 3.94 3.32 14.30
CA LEU A 26 5.39 3.18 14.35
C LEU A 26 6.05 4.10 15.40
N GLY A 27 5.27 4.78 16.26
CA GLY A 27 5.80 5.65 17.32
C GLY A 27 6.25 7.04 16.87
N HIS A 28 5.85 7.47 15.68
CA HIS A 28 6.19 8.78 15.14
C HIS A 28 5.00 9.74 15.21
N GLY A 29 5.25 11.00 15.62
CA GLY A 29 4.24 12.06 15.61
C GLY A 29 3.93 12.64 14.22
N THR A 30 4.81 12.40 13.25
CA THR A 30 4.64 12.80 11.84
C THR A 30 5.19 11.70 10.92
N PRO A 31 4.65 11.55 9.70
CA PRO A 31 5.15 10.56 8.74
C PRO A 31 6.65 10.71 8.42
N PRO A 32 7.48 9.69 8.67
CA PRO A 32 8.88 9.74 8.28
C PRO A 32 9.05 9.58 6.76
N GLY A 33 10.18 10.05 6.22
CA GLY A 33 10.47 10.00 4.78
C GLY A 33 10.54 8.59 4.21
N TRP A 34 10.94 7.62 5.02
CA TRP A 34 11.00 6.19 4.68
C TRP A 34 9.65 5.46 4.79
N LEU A 35 8.59 6.13 5.25
CA LEU A 35 7.22 5.59 5.17
C LEU A 35 6.63 5.99 3.82
N LEU A 36 6.69 5.09 2.85
CA LEU A 36 6.39 5.34 1.46
C LEU A 36 4.89 5.34 1.21
N ALA A 37 4.41 6.32 0.46
CA ALA A 37 3.02 6.40 0.01
C ALA A 37 2.98 6.92 -1.44
N PRO A 38 3.38 6.11 -2.43
CA PRO A 38 3.63 6.58 -3.80
C PRO A 38 2.36 6.76 -4.65
N GLY A 39 1.18 6.51 -4.10
CA GLY A 39 -0.09 6.63 -4.82
C GLY A 39 -0.38 5.48 -5.81
N THR A 40 0.31 4.35 -5.68
CA THR A 40 -0.01 3.10 -6.40
C THR A 40 -1.15 2.32 -5.75
N GLY A 41 -1.68 2.80 -4.61
CA GLY A 41 -2.71 2.16 -3.79
C GLY A 41 -2.87 2.93 -2.47
N PRO A 42 -3.79 2.51 -1.58
CA PRO A 42 -4.10 3.24 -0.35
C PRO A 42 -3.14 2.94 0.81
N LEU A 43 -2.32 1.88 0.71
CA LEU A 43 -1.50 1.38 1.81
C LEU A 43 -0.11 2.04 1.85
N PRO A 44 0.28 2.67 2.97
CA PRO A 44 1.61 3.23 3.13
C PRO A 44 2.61 2.17 3.59
N ILE A 45 3.67 1.95 2.83
CA ILE A 45 4.64 0.87 3.04
C ILE A 45 5.92 1.43 3.69
N PRO A 46 6.29 1.01 4.91
CA PRO A 46 7.57 1.39 5.48
C PRO A 46 8.76 0.79 4.71
N GLU A 47 9.93 1.40 4.82
CA GLU A 47 11.18 0.76 4.41
C GLU A 47 11.78 -0.07 5.56
N PRO A 48 12.76 -0.96 5.30
CA PRO A 48 13.32 -1.83 6.33
C PRO A 48 13.93 -1.13 7.53
N MET A 49 14.30 0.15 7.39
CA MET A 49 14.79 0.91 8.54
C MET A 49 13.74 1.11 9.64
N ALA A 50 12.44 0.97 9.33
CA ALA A 50 11.35 1.09 10.29
C ALA A 50 11.44 0.13 11.48
N VAL A 51 12.10 -1.02 11.29
CA VAL A 51 12.18 -2.08 12.31
C VAL A 51 13.57 -2.23 12.93
N ARG A 52 14.52 -1.35 12.56
CA ARG A 52 15.89 -1.43 13.06
C ARG A 52 16.00 -1.05 14.55
N PRO A 53 17.06 -1.50 15.25
CA PRO A 53 17.25 -1.23 16.66
C PRO A 53 17.22 0.25 17.07
N ASP A 54 17.65 1.13 16.17
CA ASP A 54 17.74 2.58 16.33
C ASP A 54 16.44 3.34 16.01
N SER A 55 15.43 2.68 15.44
CA SER A 55 14.11 3.26 15.20
C SER A 55 13.22 3.18 16.46
N PRO A 56 12.21 4.06 16.59
CA PRO A 56 11.14 3.85 17.56
C PRO A 56 10.45 2.50 17.30
N ARG A 57 10.41 1.65 18.33
CA ARG A 57 9.84 0.30 18.26
C ARG A 57 8.78 0.16 19.33
N THR A 58 7.55 0.42 18.92
CA THR A 58 6.34 0.36 19.74
C THR A 58 5.76 -1.06 19.75
N MET A 59 4.82 -1.32 20.66
CA MET A 59 4.06 -2.58 20.61
C MET A 59 3.19 -2.64 19.35
N GLU A 60 2.68 -1.49 18.92
CA GLU A 60 1.85 -1.31 17.72
C GLU A 60 2.61 -1.65 16.43
N LEU A 61 3.94 -1.45 16.38
CA LEU A 61 4.77 -1.94 15.28
C LEU A 61 4.66 -3.47 15.14
N LEU A 62 4.67 -4.20 16.26
CA LEU A 62 4.64 -5.66 16.26
C LEU A 62 3.26 -6.21 15.88
N ALA A 63 2.21 -5.38 15.92
CA ALA A 63 0.89 -5.72 15.38
C ALA A 63 0.84 -5.63 13.84
N LEU A 64 1.80 -4.94 13.22
CA LEU A 64 1.94 -4.84 11.77
C LEU A 64 2.79 -6.00 11.22
N PRO A 65 2.60 -6.42 9.96
CA PRO A 65 3.34 -7.55 9.38
C PRO A 65 4.85 -7.30 9.22
N PHE A 66 5.30 -6.05 9.20
CA PHE A 66 6.63 -5.66 8.71
C PHE A 66 7.81 -6.20 9.53
N ALA A 67 7.68 -6.28 10.85
CA ALA A 67 8.72 -6.86 11.71
C ALA A 67 8.90 -8.37 11.51
N TRP A 68 7.94 -9.02 10.86
CA TRP A 68 7.84 -10.48 10.71
C TRP A 68 8.08 -10.94 9.28
N LEU A 69 8.14 -10.01 8.32
CA LEU A 69 8.32 -10.34 6.92
C LEU A 69 9.68 -10.99 6.70
N PRO A 70 9.76 -12.06 5.88
CA PRO A 70 11.04 -12.60 5.42
C PRO A 70 11.89 -11.52 4.74
N ASP A 71 13.19 -11.51 5.00
CA ASP A 71 14.14 -10.53 4.45
C ASP A 71 14.08 -10.45 2.93
N GLU A 72 13.87 -11.58 2.26
CA GLU A 72 13.79 -11.63 0.79
C GLU A 72 12.62 -10.81 0.24
N ILE A 73 11.54 -10.67 1.01
CA ILE A 73 10.38 -9.83 0.68
C ILE A 73 10.64 -8.40 1.14
N TRP A 74 11.13 -8.21 2.35
CA TRP A 74 11.21 -6.89 2.96
C TRP A 74 12.37 -6.04 2.45
N ALA A 75 13.47 -6.66 2.05
CA ALA A 75 14.66 -5.96 1.59
C ALA A 75 14.37 -5.03 0.41
N ARG A 76 15.09 -3.90 0.38
CA ARG A 76 15.13 -2.98 -0.77
C ARG A 76 16.24 -3.41 -1.72
N TYR A 77 15.89 -3.76 -2.95
CA TYR A 77 16.85 -4.20 -3.95
C TYR A 77 17.37 -3.05 -4.81
N PRO A 78 18.58 -3.17 -5.40
CA PRO A 78 19.08 -2.20 -6.36
C PRO A 78 18.08 -1.97 -7.51
N HIS A 79 17.98 -0.72 -7.96
CA HIS A 79 17.13 -0.28 -9.08
C HIS A 79 15.61 -0.28 -8.83
N GLU A 80 15.15 -0.57 -7.61
CA GLU A 80 13.74 -0.37 -7.26
C GLU A 80 13.41 1.12 -7.08
N THR A 81 12.37 1.58 -7.75
CA THR A 81 11.72 2.87 -7.48
C THR A 81 10.76 2.72 -6.29
N ASP A 82 10.42 3.81 -5.62
CA ASP A 82 9.50 3.77 -4.47
C ASP A 82 8.12 3.18 -4.83
N PRO A 83 7.49 3.54 -5.96
CA PRO A 83 6.27 2.88 -6.43
C PRO A 83 6.46 1.38 -6.66
N GLY A 84 7.60 0.97 -7.21
CA GLY A 84 7.91 -0.42 -7.51
C GLY A 84 8.07 -1.25 -6.23
N TYR A 85 8.85 -0.76 -5.28
CA TYR A 85 9.04 -1.41 -3.98
C TYR A 85 7.73 -1.50 -3.20
N ALA A 86 7.00 -0.38 -3.05
CA ALA A 86 5.73 -0.38 -2.32
C ALA A 86 4.74 -1.39 -2.94
N THR A 87 4.60 -1.37 -4.26
CA THR A 87 3.72 -2.32 -4.96
C THR A 87 4.19 -3.76 -4.79
N ARG A 88 5.51 -4.03 -4.81
CA ARG A 88 6.06 -5.37 -4.61
C ARG A 88 5.73 -5.92 -3.23
N VAL A 89 5.93 -5.10 -2.20
CA VAL A 89 5.58 -5.47 -0.82
C VAL A 89 4.07 -5.67 -0.71
N THR A 90 3.24 -4.78 -1.28
CA THR A 90 1.77 -4.95 -1.26
C THR A 90 1.34 -6.25 -1.91
N VAL A 91 1.87 -6.60 -3.08
CA VAL A 91 1.62 -7.89 -3.75
C VAL A 91 2.02 -9.05 -2.85
N ALA A 92 3.15 -8.91 -2.15
CA ALA A 92 3.62 -9.96 -1.27
C ALA A 92 2.71 -10.15 -0.04
N LEU A 93 2.28 -9.04 0.57
CA LEU A 93 1.33 -9.05 1.68
C LEU A 93 -0.01 -9.67 1.27
N ASP A 94 -0.53 -9.29 0.10
CA ASP A 94 -1.76 -9.83 -0.46
C ASP A 94 -1.67 -11.35 -0.68
N ALA A 95 -0.62 -11.82 -1.38
CA ALA A 95 -0.39 -13.24 -1.64
C ALA A 95 -0.20 -14.07 -0.35
N MET A 96 0.35 -13.46 0.71
CA MET A 96 0.53 -14.09 2.03
C MET A 96 -0.72 -14.00 2.93
N GLY A 97 -1.80 -13.36 2.47
CA GLY A 97 -3.02 -13.13 3.25
C GLY A 97 -2.77 -12.24 4.47
N LEU A 98 -1.97 -11.20 4.30
CA LEU A 98 -1.60 -10.21 5.32
C LEU A 98 -2.29 -8.86 5.09
N LEU A 99 -3.27 -8.82 4.19
CA LEU A 99 -4.17 -7.70 3.98
C LEU A 99 -5.59 -8.14 4.36
N ALA A 100 -6.38 -7.21 4.89
CA ALA A 100 -7.75 -7.45 5.29
C ALA A 100 -8.64 -6.26 4.86
N ASP A 101 -9.89 -6.55 4.52
CA ASP A 101 -10.92 -5.53 4.35
C ASP A 101 -11.54 -5.21 5.72
N THR A 102 -11.44 -3.97 6.17
CA THR A 102 -11.95 -3.52 7.47
C THR A 102 -13.38 -2.97 7.39
N GLY A 103 -13.98 -2.91 6.20
CA GLY A 103 -15.23 -2.20 5.94
C GLY A 103 -15.04 -0.71 5.61
N ASP A 104 -13.98 -0.08 6.13
CA ASP A 104 -13.57 1.29 5.77
C ASP A 104 -12.53 1.33 4.63
N GLY A 105 -12.05 0.15 4.21
CA GLY A 105 -11.07 -0.04 3.15
C GLY A 105 -10.11 -1.18 3.44
N VAL A 106 -9.12 -1.36 2.58
CA VAL A 106 -8.06 -2.36 2.81
C VAL A 106 -7.05 -1.87 3.85
N TRP A 107 -6.66 -2.76 4.77
CA TRP A 107 -5.64 -2.51 5.80
C TRP A 107 -4.73 -3.72 5.99
N TYR A 108 -3.70 -3.56 6.83
CA TYR A 108 -2.85 -4.67 7.25
C TYR A 108 -3.63 -5.61 8.18
N ALA A 109 -3.57 -6.91 7.89
CA ALA A 109 -4.13 -7.92 8.78
C ALA A 109 -3.30 -8.02 10.06
N SER A 110 -3.96 -8.23 11.19
CA SER A 110 -3.29 -8.48 12.47
C SER A 110 -2.42 -9.73 12.39
N VAL A 111 -1.21 -9.64 12.96
CA VAL A 111 -0.31 -10.78 13.09
C VAL A 111 -0.76 -11.63 14.27
N GLU A 112 -1.08 -12.90 13.98
CA GLU A 112 -1.48 -13.87 15.00
C GLU A 112 -0.35 -14.06 16.03
N ASP A 113 -0.71 -14.02 17.31
CA ASP A 113 0.21 -14.09 18.46
C ASP A 113 1.29 -13.00 18.51
N ALA A 114 1.04 -11.84 17.87
CA ALA A 114 1.80 -10.64 18.19
C ALA A 114 1.70 -10.31 19.68
N PRO A 115 2.78 -9.80 20.31
CA PRO A 115 2.79 -9.53 21.74
C PRO A 115 1.72 -8.52 22.13
N SER A 116 1.02 -8.81 23.23
CA SER A 116 -0.11 -8.00 23.73
C SER A 116 0.23 -7.11 24.93
N ASP A 117 1.46 -7.19 25.44
CA ASP A 117 1.94 -6.42 26.58
C ASP A 117 3.40 -5.98 26.39
N ALA A 118 3.81 -4.99 27.20
CA ALA A 118 5.12 -4.36 27.09
C ALA A 118 6.29 -5.32 27.37
N ASP A 119 6.12 -6.27 28.30
CA ASP A 119 7.18 -7.21 28.66
C ASP A 119 7.38 -8.24 27.53
N ALA A 120 6.30 -8.73 26.93
CA ALA A 120 6.33 -9.59 25.76
C ALA A 120 6.90 -8.87 24.53
N ALA A 121 6.53 -7.61 24.31
CA ALA A 121 7.09 -6.79 23.25
C ALA A 121 8.60 -6.59 23.42
N ALA A 122 9.08 -6.30 24.63
CA ALA A 122 10.50 -6.14 24.90
C ALA A 122 11.31 -7.42 24.63
N ARG A 123 10.80 -8.59 25.06
CA ARG A 123 11.43 -9.90 24.75
C ARG A 123 11.44 -10.18 23.25
N THR A 124 10.33 -9.89 22.57
CA THR A 124 10.20 -10.07 21.12
C THR A 124 11.22 -9.22 20.36
N LEU A 125 11.35 -7.95 20.71
CA LEU A 125 12.31 -7.04 20.07
C LEU A 125 13.75 -7.49 20.29
N ALA A 126 14.11 -7.90 21.51
CA ALA A 126 15.43 -8.47 21.79
C ALA A 126 15.71 -9.73 20.96
N ALA A 127 14.70 -10.58 20.75
CA ALA A 127 14.84 -11.77 19.92
C ALA A 127 14.97 -11.45 18.42
N LEU A 128 14.21 -10.47 17.90
CA LEU A 128 14.35 -9.99 16.53
C LEU A 128 15.74 -9.34 16.29
N ASP A 129 16.32 -8.72 17.31
CA ASP A 129 17.67 -8.15 17.27
C ASP A 129 18.78 -9.21 17.40
N GLY A 130 18.43 -10.45 17.77
CA GLY A 130 19.39 -11.55 18.01
C GLY A 130 20.06 -11.50 19.39
N ASP A 131 19.57 -10.66 20.30
CA ASP A 131 20.09 -10.48 21.66
C ASP A 131 19.47 -11.47 22.67
N ALA A 132 18.41 -12.18 22.28
CA ALA A 132 17.73 -13.18 23.11
C ALA A 132 17.11 -14.31 22.28
N ASP A 133 16.95 -15.48 22.89
CA ASP A 133 16.13 -16.55 22.33
C ASP A 133 14.71 -16.47 22.89
N ASP A 134 13.71 -16.30 22.03
CA ASP A 134 12.29 -16.32 22.41
C ASP A 134 11.49 -17.25 21.50
N ALA A 135 10.99 -18.35 22.07
CA ALA A 135 10.28 -19.39 21.32
C ALA A 135 8.98 -18.89 20.68
N GLY A 136 8.30 -17.92 21.31
CA GLY A 136 7.09 -17.31 20.76
C GLY A 136 7.39 -16.51 19.49
N THR A 137 8.45 -15.69 19.54
CA THR A 137 8.96 -14.92 18.39
C THR A 137 9.33 -15.84 17.24
N MET A 138 10.06 -16.92 17.51
CA MET A 138 10.43 -17.89 16.48
C MET A 138 9.22 -18.56 15.82
N LEU A 139 8.17 -18.87 16.59
CA LEU A 139 6.93 -19.43 16.05
C LEU A 139 6.21 -18.45 15.09
N VAL A 140 6.22 -17.15 15.40
CA VAL A 140 5.64 -16.13 14.50
C VAL A 140 6.45 -16.02 13.21
N VAL A 141 7.78 -15.98 13.32
CA VAL A 141 8.70 -15.95 12.16
C VAL A 141 8.54 -17.20 11.28
N GLU A 142 8.43 -18.39 11.88
CA GLU A 142 8.20 -19.64 11.16
C GLU A 142 6.86 -19.65 10.42
N ARG A 143 5.79 -19.15 11.04
CA ARG A 143 4.48 -19.01 10.38
C ARG A 143 4.53 -18.04 9.21
N MET A 144 5.27 -16.94 9.35
CA MET A 144 5.41 -15.97 8.27
C MET A 144 6.21 -16.55 7.10
N ARG A 145 7.27 -17.31 7.38
CA ARG A 145 7.99 -18.11 6.39
C ARG A 145 7.10 -19.17 5.74
N ALA A 146 6.23 -19.84 6.51
CA ALA A 146 5.28 -20.82 5.96
C ALA A 146 4.25 -20.19 5.02
N ARG A 147 3.75 -18.98 5.35
CA ARG A 147 2.89 -18.19 4.46
C ARG A 147 3.61 -17.82 3.15
N MET A 148 4.87 -17.38 3.23
CA MET A 148 5.69 -17.13 2.04
C MET A 148 5.86 -18.40 1.21
N LEU A 149 6.21 -19.53 1.81
CA LEU A 149 6.40 -20.80 1.08
C LEU A 149 5.09 -21.35 0.49
N LYS A 150 3.94 -21.02 1.08
CA LYS A 150 2.63 -21.33 0.49
C LYS A 150 2.40 -20.51 -0.78
N ALA A 151 2.74 -19.21 -0.79
CA ALA A 151 2.62 -18.34 -1.94
C ALA A 151 3.69 -18.64 -3.02
N TRP A 152 4.91 -18.95 -2.61
CA TRP A 152 6.03 -19.33 -3.48
C TRP A 152 6.74 -20.59 -2.95
N PRO A 153 6.31 -21.79 -3.37
CA PRO A 153 6.89 -23.06 -2.90
C PRO A 153 8.39 -23.23 -3.18
N GLY A 154 8.90 -22.56 -4.22
CA GLY A 154 10.34 -22.54 -4.56
C GLY A 154 11.16 -21.47 -3.85
N GLY A 155 10.56 -20.71 -2.92
CA GLY A 155 11.13 -19.50 -2.34
C GLY A 155 10.74 -18.24 -3.11
N TYR A 156 10.87 -17.08 -2.47
CA TYR A 156 10.43 -15.80 -3.04
C TYR A 156 11.30 -15.39 -4.25
N PRO A 157 10.73 -15.27 -5.46
CA PRO A 157 11.51 -15.01 -6.67
C PRO A 157 11.74 -13.50 -6.87
N ALA A 158 12.60 -12.90 -6.04
CA ALA A 158 12.78 -11.45 -5.95
C ALA A 158 12.98 -10.76 -7.31
N GLY A 159 13.83 -11.31 -8.19
CA GLY A 159 14.07 -10.73 -9.52
C GLY A 159 12.83 -10.65 -10.41
N GLU A 160 12.00 -11.70 -10.41
CA GLU A 160 10.75 -11.72 -11.16
C GLU A 160 9.72 -10.76 -10.55
N GLN A 161 9.67 -10.71 -9.22
CA GLN A 161 8.75 -9.84 -8.48
C GLN A 161 9.07 -8.36 -8.65
N ILE A 162 10.35 -7.97 -8.74
CA ILE A 162 10.73 -6.58 -9.06
C ILE A 162 10.21 -6.18 -10.45
N GLY A 163 10.41 -7.05 -11.45
CA GLY A 163 9.94 -6.80 -12.81
C GLY A 163 8.41 -6.75 -12.92
N PHE A 164 7.73 -7.65 -12.19
CA PHE A 164 6.28 -7.69 -12.07
C PHE A 164 5.74 -6.41 -11.41
N ALA A 165 6.23 -6.09 -10.21
CA ALA A 165 5.77 -4.94 -9.43
C ALA A 165 5.97 -3.61 -10.14
N ARG A 166 7.08 -3.43 -10.88
CA ARG A 166 7.27 -2.23 -11.71
C ARG A 166 6.16 -2.06 -12.75
N ARG A 167 5.74 -3.14 -13.41
CA ARG A 167 4.62 -3.09 -14.37
C ARG A 167 3.30 -2.83 -13.66
N THR A 168 3.04 -3.54 -12.57
CA THR A 168 1.83 -3.38 -11.76
C THR A 168 1.70 -1.94 -11.24
N ALA A 169 2.77 -1.35 -10.73
CA ALA A 169 2.79 0.03 -10.25
C ALA A 169 2.39 1.01 -11.35
N GLY A 170 2.90 0.83 -12.57
CA GLY A 170 2.52 1.65 -13.73
C GLY A 170 1.04 1.53 -14.06
N LEU A 171 0.50 0.30 -14.10
CA LEU A 171 -0.91 0.06 -14.37
C LEU A 171 -1.82 0.67 -13.28
N ALA A 172 -1.46 0.48 -12.01
CA ALA A 172 -2.19 1.03 -10.87
C ALA A 172 -2.19 2.56 -10.89
N LEU A 173 -1.04 3.20 -11.19
CA LEU A 173 -0.97 4.67 -11.32
C LEU A 173 -1.90 5.18 -12.43
N THR A 174 -1.88 4.58 -13.61
CA THR A 174 -2.76 4.96 -14.72
C THR A 174 -4.24 4.85 -14.33
N ALA A 175 -4.63 3.76 -13.66
CA ALA A 175 -6.00 3.58 -13.19
C ALA A 175 -6.38 4.61 -12.10
N ASN A 176 -5.52 4.83 -11.11
CA ASN A 176 -5.77 5.72 -9.98
C ASN A 176 -5.90 7.18 -10.40
N LEU A 177 -5.12 7.63 -11.38
CA LEU A 177 -5.22 8.95 -11.98
C LEU A 177 -6.63 9.20 -12.56
N ALA A 178 -7.15 8.24 -13.34
CA ALA A 178 -8.49 8.34 -13.91
C ALA A 178 -9.58 8.27 -12.83
N LEU A 179 -9.48 7.31 -11.89
CA LEU A 179 -10.44 7.13 -10.81
C LEU A 179 -10.55 8.39 -9.93
N ALA A 180 -9.43 9.04 -9.60
CA ALA A 180 -9.43 10.28 -8.84
C ALA A 180 -10.10 11.45 -9.60
N GLY A 181 -9.84 11.56 -10.90
CA GLY A 181 -10.49 12.56 -11.76
C GLY A 181 -11.99 12.33 -11.88
N MET A 182 -12.41 11.09 -12.14
CA MET A 182 -13.82 10.68 -12.21
C MET A 182 -14.54 10.94 -10.90
N ARG A 183 -13.93 10.59 -9.76
CA ARG A 183 -14.49 10.89 -8.42
C ARG A 183 -14.71 12.38 -8.22
N ALA A 184 -13.73 13.22 -8.55
CA ALA A 184 -13.88 14.66 -8.39
C ALA A 184 -15.00 15.24 -9.27
N LEU A 185 -15.12 14.78 -10.52
CA LEU A 185 -16.19 15.17 -11.43
C LEU A 185 -17.57 14.72 -10.92
N ASP A 186 -17.66 13.50 -10.40
CA ASP A 186 -18.89 12.95 -9.82
C ASP A 186 -19.33 13.75 -8.58
N MET A 187 -18.40 14.08 -7.68
CA MET A 187 -18.67 14.91 -6.51
C MET A 187 -19.19 16.30 -6.90
N ASP A 188 -18.55 16.98 -7.88
CA ASP A 188 -19.00 18.28 -8.38
C ASP A 188 -20.39 18.18 -9.03
N ALA A 189 -20.65 17.13 -9.82
CA ALA A 189 -21.94 16.89 -10.45
C ALA A 189 -23.08 16.70 -9.44
N HIS A 190 -22.77 16.10 -8.28
CA HIS A 190 -23.71 15.89 -7.17
C HIS A 190 -23.72 17.02 -6.14
N GLY A 191 -23.04 18.14 -6.41
CA GLY A 191 -23.09 19.37 -5.61
C GLY A 191 -22.02 19.48 -4.51
N ASP A 192 -21.14 18.49 -4.35
CA ASP A 192 -20.02 18.52 -3.41
C ASP A 192 -18.76 19.13 -4.05
N ARG A 193 -18.82 20.44 -4.30
CA ARG A 193 -17.72 21.19 -4.92
C ARG A 193 -16.48 21.28 -4.02
N GLU A 194 -16.69 21.35 -2.71
CA GLU A 194 -15.60 21.44 -1.74
C GLU A 194 -14.84 20.12 -1.69
N GLY A 195 -15.57 19.00 -1.62
CA GLY A 195 -14.98 17.66 -1.68
C GLY A 195 -14.27 17.39 -3.00
N ALA A 196 -14.85 17.76 -4.15
CA ALA A 196 -14.20 17.68 -5.46
C ALA A 196 -12.87 18.45 -5.49
N THR A 197 -12.88 19.69 -5.00
CA THR A 197 -11.66 20.52 -4.87
C THR A 197 -10.63 19.87 -3.94
N GLY A 198 -11.08 19.24 -2.86
CA GLY A 198 -10.25 18.48 -1.94
C GLY A 198 -9.54 17.30 -2.60
N VAL A 199 -10.27 16.52 -3.40
CA VAL A 199 -9.72 15.39 -4.19
C VAL A 199 -8.69 15.88 -5.20
N ILE A 200 -9.01 16.93 -5.98
CA ILE A 200 -8.09 17.52 -6.97
C ILE A 200 -6.79 17.99 -6.31
N ARG A 201 -6.89 18.74 -5.19
CA ARG A 201 -5.71 19.21 -4.45
C ARG A 201 -4.87 18.06 -3.90
N ALA A 202 -5.50 16.99 -3.44
CA ALA A 202 -4.79 15.80 -2.98
C ALA A 202 -4.10 15.08 -4.14
N ALA A 203 -4.79 14.86 -5.26
CA ALA A 203 -4.24 14.23 -6.46
C ALA A 203 -2.99 14.96 -6.99
N MET A 204 -3.04 16.30 -7.05
CA MET A 204 -1.89 17.13 -7.46
C MET A 204 -0.66 16.96 -6.55
N ARG A 205 -0.86 16.70 -5.26
CA ARG A 205 0.25 16.46 -4.32
C ARG A 205 0.79 15.04 -4.41
N VAL A 206 -0.08 14.05 -4.63
CA VAL A 206 0.30 12.63 -4.70
C VAL A 206 0.98 12.32 -6.04
N TRP A 207 0.49 12.89 -7.15
CA TRP A 207 0.99 12.61 -8.50
C TRP A 207 1.44 13.89 -9.23
N PRO A 208 2.45 14.60 -8.71
CA PRO A 208 2.93 15.84 -9.33
C PRO A 208 3.46 15.59 -10.75
N GLY A 209 3.00 16.40 -11.70
CA GLY A 209 3.39 16.30 -13.11
C GLY A 209 2.69 15.19 -13.90
N LEU A 210 1.91 14.32 -13.24
CA LEU A 210 1.06 13.32 -13.90
C LEU A 210 -0.41 13.72 -13.86
N PHE A 211 -0.87 14.30 -12.76
CA PHE A 211 -2.20 14.89 -12.64
C PHE A 211 -2.18 16.34 -13.14
N PRO A 212 -3.23 16.83 -13.84
CA PRO A 212 -3.28 18.20 -14.35
C PRO A 212 -3.11 19.24 -13.24
N ASP A 213 -2.40 20.33 -13.53
CA ASP A 213 -2.20 21.43 -12.59
C ASP A 213 -3.42 22.35 -12.60
N ARG A 214 -4.12 22.44 -11.46
CA ARG A 214 -5.29 23.32 -11.23
C ARG A 214 -6.33 23.28 -12.37
N PRO A 215 -6.81 22.09 -12.77
CA PRO A 215 -7.83 22.02 -13.81
C PRO A 215 -9.12 22.68 -13.32
N ASP A 216 -9.78 23.42 -14.20
CA ASP A 216 -11.22 23.65 -14.03
C ASP A 216 -12.00 22.38 -14.38
N ARG A 217 -13.32 22.41 -14.24
CA ARG A 217 -14.18 21.25 -14.47
C ARG A 217 -14.05 20.71 -15.90
N ASP A 218 -14.07 21.59 -16.89
CA ASP A 218 -14.08 21.18 -18.31
C ASP A 218 -12.71 20.62 -18.72
N ALA A 219 -11.63 21.25 -18.24
CA ALA A 219 -10.26 20.75 -18.43
C ALA A 219 -10.06 19.39 -17.76
N LEU A 220 -10.59 19.20 -16.54
CA LEU A 220 -10.53 17.90 -15.86
C LEU A 220 -11.32 16.83 -16.63
N ALA A 221 -12.52 17.16 -17.10
CA ALA A 221 -13.34 16.24 -17.88
C ALA A 221 -12.68 15.83 -19.21
N ALA A 222 -12.08 16.78 -19.93
CA ALA A 222 -11.33 16.49 -21.15
C ALA A 222 -10.12 15.58 -20.86
N TRP A 223 -9.33 15.89 -19.83
CA TRP A 223 -8.18 15.09 -19.45
C TRP A 223 -8.56 13.66 -19.02
N VAL A 224 -9.63 13.50 -18.22
CA VAL A 224 -10.15 12.17 -17.84
C VAL A 224 -10.61 11.40 -19.08
N SER A 225 -11.31 12.06 -20.01
CA SER A 225 -11.75 11.45 -21.26
C SER A 225 -10.57 10.94 -22.10
N ASP A 226 -9.49 11.72 -22.19
CA ASP A 226 -8.28 11.33 -22.91
C ASP A 226 -7.56 10.14 -22.25
N LEU A 227 -7.53 10.11 -20.90
CA LEU A 227 -6.91 9.03 -20.12
C LEU A 227 -7.74 7.74 -20.07
N HIS A 228 -9.05 7.84 -20.28
CA HIS A 228 -10.01 6.77 -20.01
C HIS A 228 -9.67 5.46 -20.73
N GLY A 229 -9.28 5.52 -22.01
CA GLY A 229 -8.91 4.34 -22.79
C GLY A 229 -7.74 3.57 -22.18
N ASP A 230 -6.72 4.29 -21.74
CA ASP A 230 -5.53 3.73 -21.09
C ASP A 230 -5.86 3.18 -19.70
N ALA A 231 -6.69 3.89 -18.93
CA ALA A 231 -7.15 3.45 -17.61
C ALA A 231 -7.97 2.15 -17.69
N VAL A 232 -8.88 2.04 -18.66
CA VAL A 232 -9.64 0.80 -18.89
C VAL A 232 -8.72 -0.34 -19.33
N ALA A 233 -7.73 -0.08 -20.19
CA ALA A 233 -6.75 -1.09 -20.59
C ALA A 233 -5.89 -1.54 -19.40
N ALA A 234 -5.47 -0.60 -18.54
CA ALA A 234 -4.71 -0.88 -17.33
C ALA A 234 -5.51 -1.72 -16.34
N MET A 235 -6.77 -1.34 -16.08
CA MET A 235 -7.65 -2.09 -15.20
C MET A 235 -7.96 -3.49 -15.71
N ARG A 236 -8.13 -3.69 -17.03
CA ARG A 236 -8.25 -5.04 -17.62
C ARG A 236 -7.01 -5.88 -17.42
N LEU A 237 -5.82 -5.28 -17.45
CA LEU A 237 -4.57 -5.99 -17.17
C LEU A 237 -4.48 -6.37 -15.69
N LEU A 238 -4.79 -5.45 -14.77
CA LEU A 238 -4.85 -5.73 -13.34
C LEU A 238 -5.86 -6.84 -13.03
N ASN A 239 -7.04 -6.82 -13.65
CA ASN A 239 -8.05 -7.86 -13.49
C ASN A 239 -7.56 -9.23 -13.99
N ARG A 240 -6.92 -9.30 -15.17
CA ARG A 240 -6.30 -10.54 -15.68
C ARG A 240 -5.18 -11.07 -14.77
N MET A 241 -4.52 -10.19 -14.02
CA MET A 241 -3.50 -10.55 -13.05
C MET A 241 -4.10 -10.96 -11.70
N GLY A 242 -5.43 -10.89 -11.53
CA GLY A 242 -6.12 -11.18 -10.27
C GLY A 242 -6.02 -10.05 -9.24
N LEU A 243 -5.58 -8.85 -9.64
CA LEU A 243 -5.36 -7.70 -8.76
C LEU A 243 -6.52 -6.69 -8.80
N ALA A 244 -7.52 -6.92 -9.65
CA ALA A 244 -8.74 -6.12 -9.70
C ALA A 244 -9.96 -7.00 -9.99
N SER A 245 -11.11 -6.62 -9.45
CA SER A 245 -12.37 -7.32 -9.65
C SER A 245 -13.18 -6.75 -10.82
N ASP A 246 -14.22 -7.46 -11.24
CA ASP A 246 -15.18 -6.94 -12.22
C ASP A 246 -15.94 -5.72 -11.66
N GLY A 247 -16.15 -5.65 -10.34
CA GLY A 247 -16.71 -4.47 -9.69
C GLY A 247 -15.78 -3.25 -9.76
N ASP A 248 -14.46 -3.46 -9.67
CA ASP A 248 -13.48 -2.39 -9.88
C ASP A 248 -13.48 -1.90 -11.33
N MET A 249 -13.75 -2.78 -12.29
CA MET A 249 -13.91 -2.41 -13.70
C MET A 249 -15.16 -1.54 -13.93
N GLU A 250 -16.22 -1.72 -13.16
CA GLU A 250 -17.43 -0.90 -13.24
C GLU A 250 -17.20 0.52 -12.74
N ALA A 251 -16.26 0.74 -11.83
CA ALA A 251 -15.91 2.09 -11.36
C ALA A 251 -15.30 2.99 -12.45
N LEU A 252 -14.88 2.41 -13.57
CA LEU A 252 -14.42 3.13 -14.76
C LEU A 252 -15.49 3.27 -15.86
N ARG A 253 -16.73 2.81 -15.67
CA ARG A 253 -17.81 2.97 -16.66
C ARG A 253 -18.65 4.21 -16.40
#